data_AF-A0A5K0W021-F1
#
_entry.id   AF-A0A5K0W021-F1
#
_cell.length_a   1.000
_cell.length_b   1.000
_cell.length_c   1.000
_cell.angle_alpha   90.00
_cell.angle_beta   90.00
_cell.angle_gamma   90.00
#
_symmetry.space_group_name_H-M   'P 1'
#
loop_
_entity.id
_entity.type
_entity.pdbx_description
1 polymer ?
#
loop_
_entity_poly.entity_id
_entity_poly.type
_entity_poly.pdbx_seq_one_letter_code
_entity_poly.pdbx_strand_id
1 'polypeptide(L)' 'TVLDVGTGSGILAIWCAQAGARKVYAVEATKMSLHARELVKANRVEDVVEVIEGSIEDIELPEK' A
#
# COMPACT_ATOMS: atom_id res chain seq x y z
N THR A 1 -9.96 -1.88 -7.41
CA THR A 1 -9.04 -1.17 -6.52
C THR A 1 -9.15 -1.80 -5.13
N VAL A 2 -8.06 -1.87 -4.39
CA VAL A 2 -8.01 -2.44 -3.03
C VAL A 2 -7.43 -1.40 -2.06
N LEU A 3 -7.91 -1.39 -0.82
CA LEU A 3 -7.37 -0.60 0.27
C LEU A 3 -6.84 -1.55 1.36
N ASP A 4 -5.58 -1.36 1.74
CA ASP A 4 -4.91 -2.06 2.84
C ASP A 4 -4.64 -1.05 3.97
N VAL A 5 -5.39 -1.17 5.07
CA VAL A 5 -5.38 -0.24 6.21
C VAL A 5 -4.45 -0.77 7.30
N GLY A 6 -3.43 0.00 7.66
CA GLY A 6 -2.39 -0.46 8.59
C GLY A 6 -1.48 -1.48 7.91
N THR A 7 -1.00 -1.14 6.71
CA THR A 7 -0.28 -2.08 5.83
C THR A 7 1.01 -2.63 6.46
N GLY A 8 1.59 -1.94 7.45
CA GLY A 8 2.82 -2.36 8.12
C GLY A 8 3.95 -2.55 7.11
N SER A 9 4.37 -3.78 6.89
CA SER A 9 5.40 -4.14 5.91
C SER A 9 4.94 -4.12 4.44
N GLY A 10 3.65 -3.97 4.16
CA GLY A 10 3.12 -4.04 2.80
C GLY A 10 2.73 -5.43 2.33
N ILE A 11 2.79 -6.46 3.17
CA ILE A 11 2.63 -7.86 2.72
C ILE A 11 1.27 -8.16 2.09
N LEU A 12 0.18 -7.66 2.69
CA LEU A 12 -1.17 -7.88 2.17
C LEU A 12 -1.38 -7.09 0.87
N ALA A 13 -0.90 -5.85 0.82
CA ALA A 13 -0.91 -5.05 -0.40
C ALA A 13 -0.16 -5.72 -1.56
N ILE A 14 1.01 -6.32 -1.30
CA ILE A 14 1.78 -7.07 -2.29
C ILE A 14 1.00 -8.30 -2.78
N TRP A 15 0.36 -9.06 -1.89
CA TRP A 15 -0.47 -10.20 -2.28
C TRP A 15 -1.67 -9.77 -3.12
N CYS A 16 -2.31 -8.65 -2.80
CA CYS A 16 -3.39 -8.10 -3.62
C CYS A 16 -2.91 -7.75 -5.03
N ALA A 17 -1.73 -7.13 -5.15
CA ALA A 17 -1.14 -6.85 -6.47
C ALA A 17 -0.85 -8.14 -7.25
N GLN A 18 -0.25 -9.15 -6.61
CA GLN A 18 0.03 -10.45 -7.22
C GLN A 18 -1.24 -11.23 -7.61
N ALA A 19 -2.34 -11.04 -6.87
CA ALA A 19 -3.65 -11.60 -7.18
C ALA A 19 -4.36 -10.89 -8.36
N GLY A 20 -3.73 -9.88 -8.96
CA GLY A 20 -4.26 -9.16 -10.12
C GLY A 20 -5.08 -7.92 -9.78
N ALA A 21 -4.93 -7.34 -8.59
CA ALA A 21 -5.52 -6.04 -8.30
C ALA A 21 -5.00 -4.99 -9.28
N ARG A 22 -5.90 -4.18 -9.84
CA ARG A 22 -5.54 -3.07 -10.75
C ARG A 22 -4.72 -1.97 -10.05
N LYS A 23 -5.04 -1.71 -8.79
CA LYS A 23 -4.45 -0.66 -7.95
C LYS A 23 -4.68 -1.03 -6.49
N VAL A 24 -3.69 -0.82 -5.65
CA VAL A 24 -3.74 -1.04 -4.20
C VAL A 24 -3.26 0.23 -3.50
N TYR A 25 -4.05 0.78 -2.58
CA TYR A 25 -3.62 1.82 -1.67
C TYR A 25 -3.24 1.17 -0.34
N ALA A 26 -1.99 1.33 0.07
CA ALA A 26 -1.43 0.73 1.27
C ALA A 26 -1.11 1.84 2.27
N VAL A 27 -1.89 1.93 3.34
CA VAL A 27 -1.87 3.07 4.27
C VAL A 27 -1.20 2.65 5.57
N GLU A 28 -0.19 3.39 5.99
CA GLU A 28 0.55 3.13 7.23
C GLU A 28 0.80 4.42 7.99
N ALA A 29 0.42 4.45 9.28
CA ALA A 29 0.53 5.63 10.11
C ALA A 29 1.97 5.94 10.57
N THR A 30 2.84 4.93 10.59
CA THR A 30 4.21 5.04 11.10
C THR A 30 5.26 5.11 9.98
N LYS A 31 6.53 5.29 10.36
CA LYS A 31 7.67 5.21 9.44
C LYS A 31 7.91 3.82 8.85
N MET A 32 7.15 2.80 9.27
CA MET A 32 7.15 1.49 8.62
C MET A 32 6.76 1.58 7.13
N SER A 33 6.03 2.65 6.75
CA SER A 33 5.72 2.98 5.35
C SER A 33 6.97 3.03 4.45
N LEU A 34 8.13 3.42 4.98
CA LEU A 34 9.39 3.46 4.23
C LEU A 34 9.85 2.04 3.86
N HIS A 35 9.77 1.11 4.80
CA HIS A 35 10.12 -0.29 4.58
C HIS A 35 9.10 -0.97 3.65
N ALA A 36 7.82 -0.62 3.78
CA ALA A 36 6.80 -1.08 2.84
C ALA A 36 7.10 -0.65 1.40
N ARG A 37 7.52 0.61 1.18
CA ARG A 37 7.94 1.09 -0.16
C ARG A 37 9.12 0.29 -0.72
N GLU A 38 10.11 -0.03 0.11
CA GLU A 38 11.25 -0.85 -0.29
C GLU A 38 10.81 -2.26 -0.68
N LEU A 39 9.93 -2.89 0.11
CA LEU A 39 9.42 -4.24 -0.17
C LEU A 39 8.52 -4.26 -1.41
N VAL A 40 7.68 -3.26 -1.62
CA VAL A 40 6.86 -3.09 -2.83
C VAL A 40 7.75 -3.04 -4.08
N LYS A 41 8.82 -2.23 -4.05
CA LYS A 41 9.79 -2.13 -5.15
C LYS A 41 10.60 -3.42 -5.35
N ALA A 42 11.03 -4.06 -4.26
CA ALA A 42 11.75 -5.34 -4.33
C ALA A 42 10.91 -6.46 -4.97
N ASN A 43 9.58 -6.41 -4.78
CA ASN A 43 8.63 -7.35 -5.36
C ASN A 43 8.12 -6.94 -6.76
N ARG A 44 8.58 -5.81 -7.32
CA ARG A 44 8.20 -5.32 -8.67
C ARG A 44 6.71 -5.06 -8.83
N VAL A 45 6.06 -4.56 -7.78
CA VAL A 45 4.63 -4.22 -7.76
C VAL A 45 4.37 -2.74 -7.49
N GLU A 46 5.40 -1.88 -7.61
CA GLU A 46 5.32 -0.43 -7.38
C GLU A 46 4.38 0.31 -8.33
N ASP A 47 4.12 -0.25 -9.52
CA ASP A 47 3.15 0.32 -10.47
C ASP A 47 1.69 0.07 -10.03
N VAL A 48 1.48 -0.90 -9.14
CA VAL A 48 0.16 -1.32 -8.65
C VAL A 48 -0.09 -0.85 -7.22
N VAL A 49 0.92 -0.94 -6.35
CA VAL A 49 0.82 -0.61 -4.92
C VAL A 49 1.34 0.80 -4.66
N GLU A 50 0.47 1.66 -4.14
CA GLU A 50 0.80 3.00 -3.68
C GLU A 50 0.82 3.05 -2.15
N VAL A 51 1.99 3.31 -1.58
CA VAL A 51 2.17 3.39 -0.13
C VAL A 51 2.02 4.83 0.36
N ILE A 52 1.01 5.08 1.18
CA ILE A 52 0.69 6.38 1.77
C ILE A 52 1.08 6.35 3.25
N GLU A 53 1.89 7.32 3.68
CA GLU A 53 2.19 7.51 5.11
C GLU A 53 1.15 8.46 5.70
N GLY A 54 0.38 8.00 6.68
CA GLY A 54 -0.67 8.78 7.33
C GLY A 54 -1.67 7.90 8.07
N SER A 55 -2.45 8.50 8.97
CA SER A 55 -3.58 7.83 9.60
C SER A 55 -4.71 7.68 8.58
N ILE A 56 -5.42 6.55 8.60
CA ILE A 56 -6.50 6.30 7.63
C ILE A 56 -7.64 7.32 7.76
N GLU A 57 -7.81 7.88 8.96
CA GLU A 57 -8.80 8.90 9.31
C GLU A 57 -8.50 10.27 8.70
N ASP A 58 -7.24 10.54 8.35
CA ASP A 58 -6.76 11.87 7.91
C ASP A 58 -6.45 11.93 6.41
N ILE A 59 -6.48 10.80 5.70
CA ILE A 59 -6.15 10.74 4.27
C ILE A 59 -7.40 10.75 3.40
N GLU A 60 -7.28 11.40 2.24
CA GLU A 60 -8.27 11.32 1.16
C GLU A 60 -7.73 10.44 0.04
N LEU A 61 -8.52 9.44 -0.36
CA LEU A 61 -8.20 8.60 -1.52
C LEU A 61 -8.82 9.19 -2.80
N PRO A 62 -8.13 9.09 -3.95
CA PRO A 62 -8.56 9.72 -5.19
C PRO A 62 -9.76 9.03 -5.87
N GLU A 63 -10.22 7.89 -5.35
CA GLU A 63 -11.34 7.12 -5.89
C GLU A 63 -12.12 6.44 -4.75
N LYS A 64 -13.42 6.20 -4.96
CA LYS A 64 -14.32 5.46 -4.06
C LYS A 64 -14.58 4.05 -4.56
#